data_AF-A0A285TJX8-F1
#
_entry.id   AF-A0A285TJX8-F1
#
_cell.length_a   1.000
_cell.length_b   1.000
_cell.length_c   1.000
_cell.angle_alpha   90.00
_cell.angle_beta   90.00
_cell.angle_gamma   90.00
#
_symmetry.space_group_name_H-M   'P 1'
#
loop_
_entity.id
_entity.type
_entity.pdbx_description
1 polymer ?
#
loop_
_entity_poly.entity_id
_entity_poly.type
_entity_poly.pdbx_seq_one_letter_code
_entity_poly.pdbx_strand_id
1 'polypeptide(L)'
;MSKVIVNIPSWFELDELVVINTIINEENPTFGTLIASDNVDQGKPYRPRIRVYLLKLNHEKFDIEKELGAFTFKSQKEALDFSEKFSTITAVELIHKLHSEQVAFVI
;
A
#
# COMPACT_ATOMS: atom_id res chain seq x y z
N MET A 1 8.11 -13.27 15.08
CA MET A 1 7.37 -12.23 14.33
C MET A 1 5.93 -12.29 14.80
N SER A 2 5.49 -11.31 15.60
CA SER A 2 4.09 -11.12 15.95
C SER A 2 3.31 -10.94 14.65
N LYS A 3 2.34 -11.83 14.41
CA LYS A 3 1.51 -11.80 13.19
C LYS A 3 0.61 -10.56 13.29
N VAL A 4 0.92 -9.52 12.51
CA VAL A 4 0.08 -8.33 12.40
C VAL A 4 -1.27 -8.78 11.83
N ILE A 5 -2.35 -8.55 12.57
CA ILE A 5 -3.71 -8.90 12.14
C ILE A 5 -4.34 -7.64 11.57
N VAL A 6 -4.51 -7.62 10.25
CA VAL A 6 -5.28 -6.58 9.55
C VAL A 6 -6.69 -7.10 9.31
N ASN A 7 -7.69 -6.31 9.68
CA ASN A 7 -9.07 -6.56 9.34
C ASN A 7 -9.30 -6.14 7.88
N ILE A 8 -9.27 -7.12 6.99
CA ILE A 8 -9.49 -6.90 5.56
C ILE A 8 -11.01 -6.85 5.30
N PRO A 9 -11.56 -5.70 4.87
CA PRO A 9 -12.98 -5.55 4.61
C PRO A 9 -13.40 -6.27 3.33
N SER A 10 -14.69 -6.63 3.21
CA SER A 10 -15.21 -7.41 2.08
C SER A 10 -15.04 -6.74 0.71
N TRP A 11 -15.04 -5.41 0.65
CA TRP A 11 -14.79 -4.69 -0.59
C TRP A 11 -13.37 -4.91 -1.15
N PHE A 12 -12.42 -5.33 -0.30
CA PHE A 12 -11.05 -5.61 -0.73
C PHE A 12 -10.99 -6.85 -1.63
N GLU A 13 -11.81 -7.87 -1.32
CA GLU A 13 -11.95 -9.08 -2.15
C GLU A 13 -12.71 -8.78 -3.44
N LEU A 14 -13.75 -7.92 -3.38
CA LEU A 14 -14.52 -7.52 -4.55
C LEU A 14 -13.68 -6.74 -5.56
N ASP A 15 -12.72 -5.94 -5.08
CA ASP A 15 -11.75 -5.24 -5.91
C ASP A 15 -10.59 -6.15 -6.38
N GLU A 16 -10.61 -7.43 -5.99
CA GLU A 16 -9.58 -8.43 -6.25
C GLU A 16 -8.17 -7.95 -5.87
N LEU A 17 -8.10 -7.26 -4.73
CA LEU A 17 -6.83 -6.78 -4.19
C LEU A 17 -6.08 -7.91 -3.48
N VAL A 18 -4.79 -7.98 -3.75
CA VAL A 18 -3.86 -8.88 -3.08
C VAL A 18 -2.96 -8.04 -2.17
N VAL A 19 -2.88 -8.41 -0.90
CA VAL A 19 -1.94 -7.78 0.04
C VAL A 19 -0.52 -8.12 -0.38
N ILE A 20 0.27 -7.10 -0.67
CA ILE A 20 1.68 -7.24 -1.03
C ILE A 20 2.55 -7.08 0.22
N ASN A 21 2.26 -6.07 1.04
CA ASN A 21 3.03 -5.81 2.24
C ASN A 21 2.21 -5.10 3.32
N THR A 22 2.62 -5.26 4.57
CA THR A 22 2.09 -4.53 5.73
C THR A 22 3.25 -4.05 6.59
N ILE A 23 3.31 -2.75 6.84
CA ILE A 23 4.40 -2.08 7.54
C ILE A 23 3.79 -1.40 8.77
N ILE A 24 4.26 -1.73 9.96
CA ILE A 24 3.83 -1.04 11.19
C ILE A 24 4.85 0.03 11.52
N ASN A 25 4.37 1.22 11.88
CA ASN A 25 5.25 2.29 12.29
C ASN A 25 5.83 1.94 13.67
N GLU A 26 7.15 1.75 13.76
CA GLU A 26 7.82 1.40 15.03
C GLU A 26 7.79 2.56 16.04
N GLU A 27 7.86 3.81 15.57
CA GLU A 27 7.80 5.00 16.42
C GLU A 27 6.38 5.25 16.95
N ASN A 28 5.37 4.85 16.18
CA ASN A 28 3.98 4.91 16.58
C ASN A 28 3.21 3.64 16.17
N PRO A 29 3.23 2.58 17.00
CA PRO A 29 2.66 1.28 16.67
C PRO A 29 1.13 1.26 16.64
N THR A 30 0.47 2.41 16.83
CA THR A 30 -0.97 2.55 16.57
C THR A 30 -1.29 2.77 15.09
N PHE A 31 -0.29 3.03 14.25
CA PHE A 31 -0.47 3.21 12.82
C PHE A 31 0.39 2.25 12.00
N GLY A 32 -0.08 1.97 10.79
CA GLY A 32 0.64 1.16 9.82
C GLY A 32 0.29 1.55 8.39
N THR A 33 0.87 0.84 7.46
CA THR A 33 0.67 1.00 6.03
C THR A 33 0.38 -0.36 5.43
N LEU A 34 -0.69 -0.48 4.66
CA LEU A 34 -0.99 -1.66 3.86
C LEU A 34 -0.74 -1.32 2.40
N ILE A 35 0.06 -2.14 1.73
CA ILE A 35 0.31 -2.05 0.30
C ILE A 35 -0.41 -3.23 -0.34
N ALA A 36 -1.32 -2.92 -1.27
CA ALA A 36 -2.09 -3.90 -1.99
C ALA A 36 -1.95 -3.68 -3.50
N SER A 37 -2.15 -4.73 -4.30
CA SER A 37 -2.19 -4.63 -5.76
C SER A 37 -3.44 -5.27 -6.29
N ASP A 38 -4.05 -4.65 -7.30
CA ASP A 38 -4.91 -5.37 -8.23
C ASP A 38 -4.07 -5.85 -9.43
N ASN A 39 -4.49 -6.96 -10.02
CA ASN A 39 -3.90 -7.54 -11.24
C ASN A 39 -2.36 -7.63 -11.25
N VAL A 40 -1.75 -7.96 -10.10
CA VAL A 40 -0.29 -8.02 -9.99
C VAL A 40 0.29 -9.03 -10.98
N ASP A 41 -0.38 -10.17 -11.15
CA ASP A 41 0.02 -11.25 -12.07
C ASP A 41 -0.30 -10.97 -13.55
N GLN A 42 -0.82 -9.77 -13.87
CA GLN A 42 -1.24 -9.36 -15.22
C GLN A 42 -2.19 -10.35 -15.92
N GLY A 43 -2.93 -11.15 -15.16
CA GLY A 43 -3.94 -12.06 -15.70
C GLY A 43 -5.12 -11.37 -16.37
N LYS A 44 -5.27 -10.06 -16.16
CA LYS A 44 -6.36 -9.23 -16.71
C LYS A 44 -5.85 -8.20 -17.72
N PRO A 45 -6.71 -7.74 -18.65
CA PRO A 45 -6.32 -6.86 -19.75
C PRO A 45 -5.98 -5.41 -19.34
N TYR A 46 -6.06 -5.06 -18.06
CA TYR A 46 -5.73 -3.72 -17.56
C TYR A 46 -4.37 -3.70 -16.87
N ARG A 47 -3.82 -2.50 -16.67
CA ARG A 47 -2.50 -2.32 -16.05
C ARG A 47 -2.54 -2.61 -14.54
N PRO A 48 -1.50 -3.23 -13.95
CA PRO A 48 -1.44 -3.45 -12.52
C PRO A 48 -1.45 -2.12 -11.77
N ARG A 49 -2.16 -2.07 -10.66
CA ARG A 49 -2.22 -0.88 -9.83
C ARG A 49 -1.95 -1.22 -8.37
N ILE A 50 -1.01 -0.49 -7.80
CA ILE A 50 -0.70 -0.51 -6.37
C ILE A 50 -1.59 0.50 -5.67
N ARG A 51 -2.20 0.09 -4.57
CA ARG A 51 -2.95 0.96 -3.68
C ARG A 51 -2.29 0.94 -2.32
N VAL A 52 -2.23 2.10 -1.70
CA VAL A 52 -1.63 2.25 -0.37
C VAL A 52 -2.67 2.76 0.59
N TYR A 53 -2.79 2.08 1.73
CA TYR A 53 -3.75 2.39 2.77
C TYR A 53 -3.05 2.73 4.08
N LEU A 54 -3.62 3.69 4.81
CA LEU A 54 -3.30 3.93 6.21
C LEU A 54 -4.04 2.90 7.05
N LEU A 55 -3.29 2.21 7.90
CA LEU A 55 -3.83 1.33 8.92
C LEU A 55 -3.84 2.03 10.27
N LYS A 56 -4.88 1.76 11.06
CA LYS A 56 -4.97 2.20 12.45
C LYS A 56 -5.33 1.04 13.35
N LEU A 57 -4.61 0.89 14.45
CA LEU A 57 -4.87 -0.11 15.46
C LEU A 57 -6.15 0.27 16.22
N ASN A 58 -7.18 -0.57 16.08
CA ASN A 58 -8.39 -0.50 16.86
C ASN A 58 -8.52 -1.77 17.69
N HIS A 59 -8.35 -1.64 19.01
CA HIS A 59 -8.23 -2.75 19.94
C HIS A 59 -7.02 -3.65 19.63
N GLU A 60 -7.24 -4.82 19.03
CA GLU A 60 -6.20 -5.83 18.77
C GLU A 60 -5.93 -6.04 17.27
N LYS A 61 -6.64 -5.30 16.40
CA LYS A 61 -6.54 -5.45 14.95
C LYS A 61 -6.31 -4.11 14.29
N PHE A 62 -5.59 -4.12 13.19
CA PHE A 62 -5.45 -2.96 12.32
C PHE A 62 -6.62 -2.89 11.36
N ASP A 63 -7.33 -1.78 11.36
CA ASP A 63 -8.35 -1.49 10.35
C ASP A 63 -7.77 -0.57 9.28
N ILE A 64 -8.27 -0.70 8.06
CA ILE A 64 -8.03 0.27 6.99
C ILE A 64 -8.78 1.56 7.33
N GLU A 65 -8.05 2.63 7.64
CA GLU A 65 -8.63 3.93 7.97
C GLU A 65 -8.95 4.73 6.70
N LYS A 66 -8.02 4.77 5.74
CA LYS A 66 -8.23 5.43 4.44
C LYS A 66 -7.21 4.99 3.39
N GLU A 67 -7.55 5.19 2.11
CA GLU A 67 -6.60 5.13 1.00
C GLU A 67 -5.75 6.41 0.98
N LEU A 68 -4.43 6.25 0.86
CA LEU A 68 -3.46 7.34 0.74
C LEU A 68 -3.15 7.66 -0.72
N GLY A 69 -3.21 6.65 -1.58
CA GLY A 69 -2.99 6.82 -3.01
C GLY A 69 -3.09 5.51 -3.78
N ALA A 70 -3.27 5.65 -5.10
CA ALA A 70 -3.26 4.56 -6.05
C ALA A 70 -2.38 4.92 -7.25
N PHE A 71 -1.56 3.95 -7.68
CA PHE A 71 -0.55 4.14 -8.72
C PHE A 71 -0.68 3.03 -9.74
N THR A 72 -0.79 3.40 -11.02
CA THR A 72 -0.89 2.46 -12.14
C THR A 72 0.47 2.32 -12.80
N PHE A 73 0.90 1.08 -13.03
CA PHE A 73 2.21 0.77 -13.61
C PHE A 73 2.07 0.13 -14.98
N LYS A 74 3.11 0.23 -15.81
CA LYS A 74 3.07 -0.37 -17.15
C LYS A 74 3.30 -1.89 -17.09
N SER A 75 4.00 -2.37 -16.06
CA SER A 75 4.34 -3.78 -15.89
C SER A 75 4.19 -4.25 -14.45
N GLN A 76 4.02 -5.57 -14.26
CA GLN A 76 4.08 -6.22 -12.94
C GLN A 76 5.39 -5.89 -12.22
N LYS A 77 6.51 -5.96 -12.95
CA LYS A 77 7.83 -5.67 -12.42
C LYS A 77 7.91 -4.27 -11.82
N GLU A 78 7.43 -3.26 -12.55
CA GLU A 78 7.40 -1.88 -12.02
C GLU A 78 6.55 -1.76 -10.74
N ALA A 79 5.41 -2.45 -10.68
CA ALA A 79 4.54 -2.44 -9.51
C ALA A 79 5.17 -3.12 -8.29
N LEU A 80 5.90 -4.22 -8.50
CA LEU A 80 6.64 -4.93 -7.45
C LEU A 80 7.90 -4.15 -7.01
N ASP A 81 8.68 -3.63 -7.96
CA ASP A 81 9.85 -2.78 -7.66
C ASP A 81 9.42 -1.53 -6.87
N PHE A 82 8.23 -0.99 -7.17
CA PHE A 82 7.61 0.06 -6.37
C PHE A 82 7.35 -0.47 -4.95
N SER A 83 6.53 -1.51 -4.77
CA SER A 83 6.16 -2.02 -3.44
C SER A 83 7.36 -2.42 -2.55
N GLU A 84 8.44 -2.95 -3.13
CA GLU A 84 9.69 -3.27 -2.44
C GLU A 84 10.39 -2.01 -1.92
N LYS A 85 10.48 -0.94 -2.73
CA LYS A 85 11.04 0.35 -2.28
C LYS A 85 10.26 0.96 -1.12
N PHE A 86 8.99 0.61 -0.97
CA PHE A 86 8.13 1.10 0.10
C PHE A 86 8.13 0.22 1.33
N SER A 87 8.68 -0.99 1.27
CA SER A 87 8.77 -1.92 2.42
C SER A 87 9.51 -1.34 3.63
N THR A 88 10.29 -0.29 3.43
CA THR A 88 11.14 0.33 4.46
C THR A 88 10.72 1.73 4.88
N ILE A 89 9.66 2.30 4.30
CA ILE A 89 9.24 3.67 4.61
C ILE A 89 7.80 3.70 5.13
N THR A 90 7.55 4.59 6.08
CA THR A 90 6.22 4.83 6.66
C THR A 90 5.28 5.49 5.65
N ALA A 91 3.97 5.37 5.85
CA ALA A 91 2.94 6.07 5.07
C ALA A 91 3.18 7.59 4.92
N VAL A 92 3.72 8.23 5.95
CA VAL A 92 4.01 9.67 5.95
C VAL A 92 5.20 9.97 5.03
N GLU A 93 6.28 9.20 5.15
CA GLU A 93 7.45 9.32 4.28
C GLU A 93 7.10 9.02 2.82
N LEU A 94 6.21 8.06 2.58
CA LEU A 94 5.67 7.78 1.27
C LEU A 94 4.96 9.01 0.68
N ILE A 95 4.01 9.61 1.40
CA ILE A 95 3.29 10.79 0.91
C ILE A 95 4.26 11.94 0.65
N HIS A 96 5.21 12.15 1.55
CA HIS A 96 6.23 13.18 1.40
C HIS A 96 7.11 12.93 0.17
N LYS A 97 7.54 11.69 -0.05
CA LYS A 97 8.34 11.28 -1.20
C LYS A 97 7.57 11.42 -2.50
N LEU A 98 6.32 10.96 -2.56
CA LEU A 98 5.44 11.11 -3.71
C LEU A 98 5.18 12.58 -4.06
N HIS A 99 4.94 13.43 -3.06
CA HIS A 99 4.83 14.87 -3.26
C HIS A 99 6.14 15.46 -3.80
N SER A 100 7.29 15.06 -3.24
CA SER A 100 8.60 15.53 -3.73
C SER A 100 8.92 15.06 -5.16
N GLU A 101 8.51 13.84 -5.52
CA GLU A 101 8.71 13.27 -6.85
C GLU A 101 7.72 13.90 -7.86
N GLN A 102 6.48 14.21 -7.47
CA GLN A 102 5.57 15.01 -8.29
C GLN A 102 6.14 16.40 -8.59
N VAL A 103 6.78 17.05 -7.61
CA VAL A 103 7.45 18.34 -7.82
C VAL A 103 8.64 18.23 -8.79
N ALA A 104 9.32 17.08 -8.83
CA ALA A 104 10.46 16.85 -9.72
C ALA A 104 10.07 16.60 -11.20
N PHE A 105 8.81 16.26 -11.50
CA PHE A 105 8.32 16.05 -12.87
C PHE A 105 7.63 17.28 -13.49
N VAL A 106 7.49 18.39 -12.74
CA VAL A 106 6.83 19.63 -13.21
C VAL A 106 7.85 20.77 -13.42
N ILE A 107 9.09 20.44 -13.82
CA ILE A 107 10.08 21.44 -14.26
C ILE A 107 10.64 21.04 -15.62
#